data_AF-A0A841WLA8-F1
#
_entry.id   AF-A0A841WLA8-F1
#
_cell.length_a   1.000
_cell.length_b   1.000
_cell.length_c   1.000
_cell.angle_alpha   90.00
_cell.angle_beta   90.00
_cell.angle_gamma   90.00
#
_symmetry.space_group_name_H-M   'P 1'
#
loop_
_entity.id
_entity.type
_entity.pdbx_description
1 polymer ?
#
loop_
_entity_poly.entity_id
_entity_poly.type
_entity_poly.pdbx_seq_one_letter_code
_entity_poly.pdbx_strand_id
1 'polypeptide(L)'
;DNIRLSIFVPIRDGLCNWKLQMVCKTDNIPDKERTAVFELNEGVLGYTFLKTRKHQIEFIDVSNNNNLPSTYVSLNSDNSNLINRDIKGVLVVSAFQNGSVAGLLAIDTENVSDLSKMEDNKLHSDALDWIIARSKAVKWIWRIKNNV
;
A
#
# COMPACT_ATOMS: atom_id res chain seq x y z
N ASP A 1 15.77 -12.09 -5.30
CA ASP A 1 15.08 -10.97 -4.64
C ASP A 1 13.59 -11.20 -4.71
N ASN A 2 12.92 -11.28 -3.56
CA ASN A 2 11.47 -11.48 -3.49
C ASN A 2 10.73 -10.20 -3.10
N ILE A 3 11.20 -9.07 -3.65
CA ILE A 3 10.57 -7.78 -3.47
C ILE A 3 9.32 -7.74 -4.37
N ARG A 4 8.19 -7.40 -3.77
CA ARG A 4 6.87 -7.35 -4.39
C ARG A 4 6.46 -5.90 -4.46
N LEU A 5 6.02 -5.43 -5.63
CA LEU A 5 5.58 -4.05 -5.82
C LEU A 5 4.14 -4.03 -6.27
N SER A 6 3.33 -3.20 -5.62
CA SER A 6 1.91 -3.06 -5.94
C SER A 6 1.43 -1.62 -5.78
N ILE A 7 0.40 -1.28 -6.54
CA ILE A 7 -0.29 0.01 -6.44
C ILE A 7 -1.69 -0.23 -5.92
N PHE A 8 -2.06 0.51 -4.88
CA PHE A 8 -3.41 0.58 -4.36
C PHE A 8 -4.02 1.93 -4.67
N VAL A 9 -5.32 1.96 -4.92
CA VAL A 9 -6.09 3.21 -5.04
C VAL A 9 -7.32 3.14 -4.15
N PRO A 10 -7.74 4.28 -3.56
CA PRO A 10 -9.02 4.34 -2.89
C PRO A 10 -10.15 4.25 -3.93
N ILE A 11 -11.08 3.33 -3.70
CA ILE A 11 -12.27 3.11 -4.52
C ILE A 11 -13.52 3.35 -3.67
N ARG A 12 -14.55 3.89 -4.30
CA ARG A 12 -15.83 4.17 -3.67
C ARG A 12 -16.65 2.89 -3.58
N ASP A 13 -17.10 2.56 -2.38
CA ASP A 13 -17.98 1.42 -2.08
C ASP A 13 -19.35 1.92 -1.57
N GLY A 14 -20.10 2.58 -2.45
CA GLY A 14 -21.37 3.22 -2.10
C GLY A 14 -21.24 4.73 -1.84
N LEU A 15 -22.26 5.35 -1.22
CA LEU A 15 -22.37 6.82 -1.20
C LEU A 15 -21.29 7.52 -0.35
N CYS A 16 -20.91 6.95 0.79
CA CYS A 16 -19.96 7.58 1.73
C CYS A 16 -18.81 6.66 2.19
N ASN A 17 -18.72 5.44 1.64
CA ASN A 17 -17.68 4.49 2.05
C ASN A 17 -16.61 4.38 0.98
N TRP A 18 -15.37 4.26 1.45
CA TRP A 18 -14.19 4.13 0.63
C TRP A 18 -13.40 2.92 1.10
N LYS A 19 -12.80 2.22 0.14
CA LYS A 19 -11.93 1.07 0.39
C LYS A 19 -10.65 1.20 -0.42
N LEU A 20 -9.61 0.47 -0.06
CA LEU A 20 -8.40 0.36 -0.86
C LEU A 20 -8.47 -0.90 -1.72
N GLN A 21 -8.08 -0.78 -2.99
CA GLN A 21 -7.98 -1.91 -3.90
C GLN A 21 -6.65 -1.88 -4.64
N MET A 22 -6.02 -3.05 -4.77
CA MET A 22 -4.83 -3.24 -5.61
C MET A 22 -5.21 -3.16 -7.09
N VAL A 23 -4.54 -2.30 -7.84
CA VAL A 23 -4.81 -2.08 -9.27
C VAL A 23 -3.65 -2.49 -10.17
N CYS A 24 -2.43 -2.44 -9.66
CA CYS A 24 -1.21 -2.87 -10.37
C CYS A 24 -0.34 -3.70 -9.44
N LYS A 25 0.39 -4.66 -10.01
CA LYS A 25 1.28 -5.55 -9.27
C LYS A 25 2.41 -6.05 -10.16
N THR A 26 3.51 -6.48 -9.55
CA THR A 26 4.54 -7.30 -10.20
C THR A 26 4.08 -8.74 -10.36
N ASP A 27 4.76 -9.50 -11.22
CA ASP A 27 4.36 -10.87 -11.59
C ASP A 27 4.45 -11.87 -10.43
N ASN A 28 5.31 -11.59 -9.43
CA ASN A 28 5.46 -12.40 -8.22
C ASN A 28 4.34 -12.19 -7.19
N ILE A 29 3.35 -11.33 -7.47
CA ILE A 29 2.14 -11.20 -6.65
C ILE A 29 1.02 -12.03 -7.30
N PRO A 30 0.41 -13.00 -6.59
CA PRO A 30 -0.73 -13.78 -7.09
C PRO A 30 -1.95 -12.92 -7.46
N ASP A 31 -2.71 -13.32 -8.49
CA ASP A 31 -3.91 -12.58 -8.91
C ASP A 31 -5.01 -12.53 -7.85
N LYS A 32 -5.09 -13.53 -6.97
CA LYS A 32 -6.03 -13.52 -5.83
C LYS A 32 -5.83 -12.31 -4.90
N GLU A 33 -4.63 -11.75 -4.82
CA GLU A 33 -4.38 -10.58 -3.96
C GLU A 33 -5.02 -9.31 -4.54
N ARG A 34 -5.28 -9.29 -5.85
CA ARG A 34 -5.99 -8.17 -6.50
C ARG A 34 -7.47 -8.14 -6.18
N THR A 35 -8.04 -9.26 -5.76
CA THR A 35 -9.46 -9.32 -5.36
C THR A 35 -9.67 -8.86 -3.93
N ALA A 36 -8.60 -8.68 -3.15
CA ALA A 36 -8.68 -8.12 -1.81
C ALA A 36 -9.10 -6.65 -1.85
N VAL A 37 -9.99 -6.28 -0.93
CA VAL A 37 -10.49 -4.91 -0.80
C VAL A 37 -10.47 -4.57 0.68
N PHE A 38 -9.66 -3.59 1.05
CA PHE A 38 -9.35 -3.25 2.44
C PHE A 38 -10.19 -2.06 2.89
N GLU A 39 -10.59 -2.06 4.15
CA GLU A 39 -11.00 -0.80 4.76
C GLU A 39 -9.82 0.18 4.81
N LEU A 40 -10.11 1.49 4.82
CA LEU A 40 -9.07 2.51 4.85
C LEU A 40 -8.23 2.49 6.12
N ASN A 41 -8.62 1.75 7.16
CA ASN A 41 -7.87 1.58 8.40
C ASN A 41 -7.28 0.16 8.57
N GLU A 42 -7.47 -0.72 7.59
CA GLU A 42 -7.17 -2.14 7.71
C GLU A 42 -5.77 -2.50 7.18
N GLY A 43 -5.05 -3.30 7.96
CA GLY A 43 -3.69 -3.74 7.66
C GLY A 43 -2.71 -2.57 7.57
N VAL A 44 -1.53 -2.86 7.05
CA VAL A 44 -0.44 -1.88 6.92
C VAL A 44 -0.83 -0.75 5.97
N LEU A 45 -1.50 -1.09 4.87
CA LEU A 45 -1.88 -0.14 3.82
C LEU A 45 -2.95 0.84 4.29
N GLY A 46 -4.00 0.34 4.96
CA GLY A 46 -5.02 1.19 5.55
C GLY A 46 -4.44 2.08 6.64
N TYR A 47 -3.63 1.52 7.54
CA TYR A 47 -2.93 2.31 8.55
C TYR A 47 -2.16 3.50 7.94
N THR A 48 -1.32 3.25 6.92
CA THR A 48 -0.56 4.32 6.28
C THR A 48 -1.47 5.33 5.58
N PHE A 49 -2.55 4.88 4.93
CA PHE A 49 -3.52 5.75 4.25
C PHE A 49 -4.10 6.82 5.19
N LEU A 50 -4.51 6.45 6.40
CA LEU A 50 -5.09 7.38 7.36
C LEU A 50 -4.07 8.30 8.04
N LYS A 51 -2.82 7.83 8.19
CA LYS A 51 -1.77 8.61 8.84
C LYS A 51 -1.16 9.67 7.92
N THR A 52 -1.20 9.47 6.60
CA THR A 52 -0.36 10.25 5.69
C THR A 52 -0.74 11.73 5.68
N ARG A 53 0.22 12.60 6.05
CA ARG A 53 0.21 14.02 5.62
C ARG A 53 0.93 14.12 4.26
N LYS A 54 0.76 15.23 3.55
CA LYS A 54 1.27 15.44 2.17
C LYS A 54 2.74 14.95 2.00
N HIS A 55 2.94 13.91 1.19
CA HIS A 55 4.23 13.26 0.80
C HIS A 55 4.99 12.50 1.90
N GLN A 56 4.32 11.65 2.67
CA GLN A 56 5.01 10.76 3.61
C GLN A 56 5.35 9.41 2.96
N ILE A 57 6.59 8.99 3.18
CA ILE A 57 7.09 7.63 2.98
C ILE A 57 7.10 6.97 4.36
N GLU A 58 6.65 5.72 4.45
CA GLU A 58 6.64 4.98 5.72
C GLU A 58 7.12 3.55 5.50
N PHE A 59 8.19 3.17 6.20
CA PHE A 59 8.59 1.77 6.33
C PHE A 59 8.03 1.20 7.64
N ILE A 60 7.43 0.03 7.56
CA ILE A 60 6.83 -0.67 8.67
C ILE A 60 7.38 -2.10 8.67
N ASP A 61 8.15 -2.41 9.72
CA ASP A 61 8.54 -3.78 10.05
C ASP A 61 7.37 -4.50 10.71
N VAL A 62 6.83 -5.49 10.00
CA VAL A 62 5.71 -6.33 10.46
C VAL A 62 6.17 -7.72 10.89
N SER A 63 7.47 -7.97 10.94
CA SER A 63 8.03 -9.24 11.41
C SER A 63 7.75 -9.48 12.90
N ASN A 64 7.52 -8.41 13.65
CA ASN A 64 7.20 -8.44 15.07
C ASN A 64 5.98 -7.56 15.37
N ASN A 65 4.91 -8.17 15.89
CA ASN A 65 3.68 -7.46 16.25
C ASN A 65 3.90 -6.34 17.29
N ASN A 66 4.96 -6.40 18.09
CA ASN A 66 5.29 -5.33 19.05
C ASN A 66 5.78 -4.05 18.38
N ASN A 67 6.21 -4.11 17.12
CA ASN A 67 6.62 -2.95 16.33
C ASN A 67 5.42 -2.24 15.69
N LEU A 68 4.23 -2.83 15.76
CA LEU A 68 3.02 -2.25 15.19
C LEU A 68 2.46 -1.15 16.10
N PRO A 69 2.01 -0.04 15.51
CA PRO A 69 1.43 1.08 16.26
C PRO A 69 0.08 0.69 16.87
N SER A 70 -0.30 1.35 17.97
CA SER A 70 -1.56 1.05 18.69
C SER A 70 -2.84 1.28 17.87
N THR A 71 -2.77 2.08 16.80
CA THR A 71 -3.87 2.34 15.88
C THR A 71 -3.90 1.40 14.67
N TYR A 72 -2.99 0.42 14.60
CA TYR A 72 -3.00 -0.63 13.59
C TYR A 72 -4.22 -1.54 13.77
N VAL A 73 -5.00 -1.73 12.71
CA VAL A 73 -6.09 -2.71 12.66
C VAL A 73 -5.63 -3.88 11.79
N SER A 74 -5.79 -5.11 12.27
CA SER A 74 -5.42 -6.30 11.50
C SER A 74 -6.34 -6.52 10.30
N LEU A 75 -5.88 -7.27 9.30
CA LEU A 75 -6.72 -7.73 8.20
C LEU A 75 -7.93 -8.51 8.72
N ASN A 76 -9.09 -8.30 8.12
CA ASN A 76 -10.28 -9.11 8.36
C ASN A 76 -10.06 -10.55 7.83
N SER A 77 -10.94 -11.48 8.19
CA SER A 77 -10.79 -12.89 7.82
C SER A 77 -10.64 -13.11 6.32
N ASP A 78 -11.42 -12.39 5.51
CA ASP A 78 -11.48 -12.59 4.06
C ASP A 78 -10.20 -12.07 3.40
N ASN A 79 -9.80 -10.84 3.72
CA ASN A 79 -8.54 -10.25 3.24
C ASN A 79 -7.32 -11.01 3.75
N SER A 80 -7.37 -11.55 4.97
CA SER A 80 -6.28 -12.38 5.50
C SER A 80 -6.09 -13.67 4.69
N ASN A 81 -7.14 -14.21 4.05
CA ASN A 81 -7.04 -15.41 3.20
C ASN A 81 -6.54 -15.07 1.78
N LEU A 82 -6.76 -13.82 1.35
CA LEU A 82 -6.36 -13.36 0.03
C LEU A 82 -4.89 -12.95 0.02
N ILE A 83 -4.46 -12.16 1.01
CA ILE A 83 -3.14 -11.52 1.08
C ILE A 83 -2.07 -12.44 1.66
N ASN A 84 -0.84 -12.29 1.17
CA ASN A 84 0.32 -13.00 1.70
C ASN A 84 0.54 -12.66 3.19
N ARG A 85 0.52 -13.70 4.03
CA ARG A 85 0.70 -13.59 5.49
C ARG A 85 2.17 -13.60 5.91
N ASP A 86 3.06 -13.98 5.00
CA ASP A 86 4.49 -14.12 5.28
C ASP A 86 5.28 -12.83 5.08
N ILE A 87 4.60 -11.73 4.69
CA ILE A 87 5.19 -10.40 4.60
C ILE A 87 5.86 -10.03 5.94
N LYS A 88 7.11 -9.56 5.87
CA LYS A 88 7.94 -9.16 7.02
C LYS A 88 8.16 -7.65 7.08
N GLY A 89 8.14 -6.98 5.94
CA GLY A 89 8.30 -5.53 5.87
C GLY A 89 7.49 -4.94 4.73
N VAL A 90 7.01 -3.73 4.93
CA VAL A 90 6.26 -2.97 3.91
C VAL A 90 6.75 -1.52 3.93
N LEU A 91 7.14 -1.02 2.76
CA LEU A 91 7.40 0.39 2.49
C LEU A 91 6.22 0.94 1.68
N VAL A 92 5.59 1.99 2.19
CA VAL A 92 4.43 2.62 1.57
C VAL A 92 4.74 4.06 1.19
N VAL A 93 4.39 4.45 -0.04
CA VAL A 93 4.56 5.81 -0.56
C VAL A 93 3.26 6.32 -1.17
N SER A 94 2.80 7.49 -0.74
CA SER A 94 1.50 8.03 -1.17
C SER A 94 1.61 9.02 -2.35
N ALA A 95 0.77 8.83 -3.37
CA ALA A 95 0.54 9.79 -4.44
C ALA A 95 -0.66 10.68 -4.10
N PHE A 96 -0.50 12.01 -4.22
CA PHE A 96 -1.55 12.97 -3.86
C PHE A 96 -2.20 13.66 -5.08
N GLN A 97 -3.47 14.02 -4.94
CA GLN A 97 -4.24 14.89 -5.82
C GLN A 97 -5.06 15.88 -4.98
N ASN A 98 -4.87 17.19 -5.21
CA ASN A 98 -5.63 18.26 -4.56
C ASN A 98 -5.73 18.14 -3.01
N GLY A 99 -4.70 17.57 -2.37
CA GLY A 99 -4.66 17.39 -0.92
C GLY A 99 -5.18 16.03 -0.42
N SER A 100 -5.72 15.18 -1.29
CA SER A 100 -6.17 13.82 -0.98
C SER A 100 -5.23 12.77 -1.56
N VAL A 101 -5.17 11.59 -0.95
CA VAL A 101 -4.42 10.44 -1.49
C VAL A 101 -5.17 9.86 -2.70
N ALA A 102 -4.50 9.80 -3.84
CA ALA A 102 -5.01 9.21 -5.09
C ALA A 102 -4.49 7.77 -5.31
N GLY A 103 -3.41 7.38 -4.64
CA GLY A 103 -2.92 6.01 -4.63
C GLY A 103 -1.73 5.82 -3.70
N LEU A 104 -1.41 4.56 -3.42
CA LEU A 104 -0.30 4.12 -2.60
C LEU A 104 0.57 3.17 -3.43
N LEU A 105 1.87 3.40 -3.48
CA LEU A 105 2.85 2.40 -3.88
C LEU A 105 3.23 1.62 -2.62
N ALA A 106 3.06 0.30 -2.66
CA ALA A 106 3.51 -0.61 -1.64
C ALA A 106 4.66 -1.45 -2.19
N ILE A 107 5.75 -1.52 -1.44
CA ILE A 107 6.90 -2.38 -1.69
C ILE A 107 6.99 -3.30 -0.49
N ASP A 108 6.81 -4.59 -0.67
CA ASP A 108 6.81 -5.56 0.42
C ASP A 108 7.81 -6.70 0.19
N THR A 109 8.23 -7.33 1.29
CA THR A 109 9.12 -8.49 1.27
C THR A 109 8.66 -9.53 2.29
N GLU A 110 8.90 -10.81 1.98
CA GLU A 110 8.75 -11.93 2.91
C GLU A 110 10.08 -12.31 3.59
N ASN A 111 11.19 -11.68 3.19
CA ASN A 111 12.52 -12.03 3.67
C ASN A 111 13.05 -10.99 4.65
N VAL A 112 13.32 -11.44 5.89
CA VAL A 112 13.89 -10.60 6.97
C VAL A 112 15.23 -9.97 6.58
N SER A 113 16.04 -10.64 5.73
CA SER A 113 17.31 -10.07 5.30
C SER A 113 17.18 -8.83 4.41
N ASP A 114 16.01 -8.61 3.83
CA ASP A 114 15.76 -7.44 2.98
C ASP A 114 15.28 -6.21 3.77
N LEU A 115 14.96 -6.35 5.07
CA LEU A 115 14.46 -5.23 5.89
C LEU A 115 15.44 -4.04 5.95
N SER A 116 16.74 -4.31 6.07
CA SER A 116 17.76 -3.24 6.07
C SER A 116 17.82 -2.48 4.74
N LYS A 117 17.54 -3.14 3.61
CA LYS A 117 17.41 -2.48 2.31
C LYS A 117 16.10 -1.69 2.22
N MET A 118 15.03 -2.19 2.84
CA MET A 118 13.75 -1.50 2.89
C MET A 118 13.79 -0.23 3.74
N GLU A 119 14.70 -0.16 4.72
CA GLU A 119 15.00 1.03 5.52
C GLU A 119 15.94 2.03 4.80
N ASP A 120 16.56 1.65 3.69
CA ASP A 120 17.53 2.49 3.00
C ASP A 120 16.85 3.74 2.38
N ASN A 121 17.34 4.92 2.76
CA ASN A 121 16.86 6.21 2.26
C ASN A 121 16.95 6.34 0.73
N LYS A 122 17.88 5.63 0.09
CA LYS A 122 18.00 5.60 -1.37
C LYS A 122 16.78 4.93 -1.99
N LEU A 123 16.35 3.77 -1.46
CA LEU A 123 15.15 3.09 -1.94
C LEU A 123 13.91 3.97 -1.74
N HIS A 124 13.82 4.66 -0.60
CA HIS A 124 12.72 5.58 -0.31
C HIS A 124 12.65 6.71 -1.33
N SER A 125 13.79 7.34 -1.61
CA SER A 125 13.91 8.40 -2.62
C SER A 125 13.52 7.90 -4.01
N ASP A 126 14.05 6.73 -4.42
CA ASP A 126 13.75 6.11 -5.71
C ASP A 126 12.24 5.80 -5.84
N ALA A 127 11.61 5.29 -4.76
CA ALA A 127 10.18 4.99 -4.74
C ALA A 127 9.32 6.26 -4.83
N LEU A 128 9.74 7.34 -4.16
CA LEU A 128 9.09 8.64 -4.24
C LEU A 128 9.17 9.24 -5.64
N ASP A 129 10.37 9.26 -6.24
CA ASP A 129 10.56 9.75 -7.61
C ASP A 129 9.73 8.94 -8.61
N TRP A 130 9.69 7.62 -8.43
CA TRP A 130 8.92 6.71 -9.28
C TRP A 130 7.43 7.01 -9.24
N ILE A 131 6.84 7.18 -8.05
CA ILE A 131 5.40 7.42 -7.90
C ILE A 131 5.02 8.85 -8.32
N ILE A 132 5.90 9.83 -8.10
CA ILE A 132 5.71 11.21 -8.60
C ILE A 132 5.67 11.22 -10.11
N ALA A 133 6.65 10.57 -10.76
CA ALA A 133 6.73 10.47 -12.22
C ALA A 133 5.48 9.80 -12.84
N ARG A 134 4.84 8.88 -12.11
CA ARG A 134 3.65 8.15 -12.54
C ARG A 134 2.34 8.67 -11.96
N SER A 135 2.37 9.78 -11.23
CA SER A 135 1.20 10.33 -10.55
C SER A 135 0.02 10.58 -11.49
N LYS A 136 0.27 10.99 -12.74
CA LYS A 136 -0.78 11.14 -13.76
C LYS A 136 -1.49 9.80 -14.05
N ALA A 137 -0.74 8.72 -14.25
CA ALA A 137 -1.30 7.41 -14.53
C ALA A 137 -2.10 6.88 -13.34
N VAL A 138 -1.58 7.03 -12.11
CA VAL A 138 -2.30 6.65 -10.87
C VAL A 138 -3.63 7.41 -10.76
N LYS A 139 -3.63 8.72 -11.04
CA LYS A 139 -4.84 9.54 -11.05
C LYS A 139 -5.85 9.09 -12.11
N TRP A 140 -5.39 8.72 -13.30
CA TRP A 140 -6.25 8.17 -14.36
C TRP A 140 -6.91 6.87 -13.92
N ILE A 141 -6.14 5.95 -13.34
CA ILE A 141 -6.68 4.68 -12.80
C ILE A 141 -7.71 4.96 -11.71
N TRP A 142 -7.39 5.86 -10.78
CA TRP A 142 -8.32 6.27 -9.72
C TRP A 142 -9.64 6.82 -10.28
N ARG A 143 -9.57 7.70 -11.29
CA ARG A 143 -10.74 8.24 -11.98
C ARG A 143 -11.61 7.16 -12.62
N ILE A 144 -10.99 6.25 -13.39
CA ILE A 144 -11.68 5.13 -14.03
C ILE A 144 -12.37 4.24 -12.98
N LYS A 145 -11.67 3.94 -11.88
CA LYS A 145 -12.21 3.10 -10.80
C LYS A 145 -13.38 3.74 -10.06
N ASN A 146 -13.47 5.06 -10.04
CA ASN A 146 -14.48 5.80 -9.30
C ASN A 146 -15.55 6.46 -10.18
N ASN A 147 -15.49 6.29 -11.50
CA ASN A 147 -16.36 6.95 -12.49
C ASN A 147 -16.36 8.48 -12.35
N VAL A 148 -15.17 9.10 -12.23
CA VAL A 148 -14.95 10.55 -12.11
C VAL A 148 -14.21 11.12 -13.32
#